data_AF-A0A1V6FWT2-F1
#
_entry.id   AF-A0A1V6FWT2-F1
#
_cell.length_a   1.000
_cell.length_b   1.000
_cell.length_c   1.000
_cell.angle_alpha   90.00
_cell.angle_beta   90.00
_cell.angle_gamma   90.00
#
_symmetry.space_group_name_H-M   'P 1'
#
loop_
_entity.id
_entity.type
_entity.pdbx_description
1 polymer ?
#
loop_
_entity_poly.entity_id
_entity_poly.type
_entity_poly.pdbx_seq_one_letter_code
_entity_poly.pdbx_strand_id
1 'polypeptide(L)'
;MFLLGMLTGIAALLPVIGPWTIFLPIGFYYLLTDNIFQGLAVLTYGVITLFFLYNFYIFPKLGGNKAQLHPFIVLVGFLGGAYVFGAMGILYGPIILGLLKGLAEGTFKEPTKRKFFKL
;
A
#
# COMPACT_ATOMS: atom_id res chain seq x y z
N MET A 1 6.36 10.06 22.10
CA MET A 1 5.32 10.05 21.05
C MET A 1 5.80 10.59 19.71
N PHE A 2 6.42 11.77 19.64
CA PHE A 2 6.83 12.39 18.35
C PHE A 2 7.82 11.56 17.51
N LEU A 3 8.81 10.93 18.15
CA LEU A 3 9.80 10.07 17.47
C LEU A 3 9.14 8.82 16.83
N LEU A 4 8.26 8.15 17.58
CA LEU A 4 7.47 7.01 17.09
C LEU A 4 6.59 7.42 15.90
N GLY A 5 6.00 8.62 15.96
CA GLY A 5 5.22 9.18 14.84
C GLY A 5 6.07 9.44 13.58
N MET A 6 7.28 9.99 13.73
CA MET A 6 8.20 10.19 12.60
C MET A 6 8.67 8.87 11.97
N LEU A 7 9.06 7.90 12.80
CA LEU A 7 9.47 6.57 12.33
C LEU A 7 8.32 5.85 11.61
N THR A 8 7.10 5.97 12.16
CA THR A 8 5.87 5.47 11.53
C THR A 8 5.62 6.13 10.18
N GLY A 9 5.79 7.45 10.10
CA GLY A 9 5.62 8.21 8.85
C GLY A 9 6.59 7.77 7.76
N ILE A 10 7.88 7.57 8.11
CA ILE A 10 8.89 7.08 7.16
C ILE A 10 8.60 5.64 6.75
N ALA A 11 8.26 4.76 7.70
CA ALA A 11 7.94 3.36 7.43
C ALA A 11 6.70 3.23 6.54
N ALA A 12 5.68 4.07 6.73
CA ALA A 12 4.46 4.09 5.93
C ALA A 12 4.68 4.49 4.47
N LEU A 13 5.80 5.15 4.15
CA LEU A 13 6.18 5.43 2.76
C LEU A 13 6.61 4.16 2.02
N LEU A 14 7.08 3.12 2.73
CA LEU A 14 7.45 1.86 2.11
C LEU A 14 6.19 1.02 1.85
N PRO A 15 5.84 0.75 0.58
CA PRO A 15 4.57 0.11 0.22
C PRO A 15 4.43 -1.32 0.77
N VAL A 16 5.54 -1.97 1.12
CA VAL A 16 5.58 -3.31 1.70
C VAL A 16 5.40 -3.29 3.21
N ILE A 17 5.82 -2.20 3.88
CA ILE A 17 5.73 -2.01 5.33
C ILE A 17 4.39 -1.33 5.63
N GLY A 18 3.30 -2.09 5.46
CA GLY A 18 1.95 -1.57 5.66
C GLY A 18 1.63 -1.27 7.14
N PRO A 19 0.47 -0.65 7.43
CA PRO A 19 0.05 -0.29 8.79
C PRO A 19 0.05 -1.46 9.80
N TRP A 20 -0.08 -2.69 9.29
CA TRP A 20 -0.01 -3.93 10.06
C TRP A 20 1.31 -4.11 10.80
N THR A 21 2.42 -3.61 10.25
CA THR A 21 3.74 -3.68 10.89
C THR A 21 3.84 -2.88 12.19
N ILE A 22 2.87 -2.01 12.45
CA ILE A 22 2.87 -1.11 13.61
C ILE A 22 1.84 -1.57 14.64
N PHE A 23 0.59 -1.79 14.22
CA PHE A 23 -0.46 -2.15 15.18
C PHE A 23 -0.30 -3.57 15.73
N LEU A 24 0.26 -4.53 14.96
CA LEU A 24 0.47 -5.90 15.44
C LEU A 24 1.48 -5.94 16.60
N PRO A 25 2.72 -5.40 16.46
CA PRO A 25 3.67 -5.41 17.56
C PRO A 25 3.17 -4.66 18.79
N ILE A 26 2.49 -3.52 18.61
CA ILE A 26 1.95 -2.74 19.73
C ILE A 26 0.83 -3.50 20.43
N GLY A 27 -0.08 -4.11 19.67
CA GLY A 27 -1.18 -4.91 20.21
C GLY A 27 -0.66 -6.11 21.00
N PHE A 28 0.31 -6.85 20.45
CA PHE A 28 0.95 -7.96 21.16
C PHE A 28 1.74 -7.49 22.39
N TYR A 29 2.44 -6.36 22.30
CA TYR A 29 3.14 -5.79 23.44
C TYR A 29 2.18 -5.56 24.62
N TYR A 30 1.01 -4.95 24.38
CA TYR A 30 0.02 -4.73 25.42
C TYR A 30 -0.50 -6.04 26.04
N LEU A 31 -0.71 -7.08 25.23
CA LEU A 31 -1.09 -8.41 25.72
C LEU A 31 -0.02 -9.05 26.61
N LEU A 32 1.27 -8.84 26.30
CA LEU A 32 2.40 -9.36 27.08
C LEU A 32 2.61 -8.60 28.40
N THR A 33 2.14 -7.36 28.50
CA THR A 33 2.18 -6.53 29.74
C THR A 33 0.88 -6.60 30.56
N ASP A 34 0.13 -7.70 30.45
CA ASP A 34 -1.16 -7.94 31.14
C ASP A 34 -2.27 -6.91 30.86
N ASN A 35 -2.10 -6.06 29.84
CA ASN A 35 -3.09 -5.07 29.44
C ASN A 35 -3.98 -5.61 28.32
N ILE A 36 -4.78 -6.61 28.69
CA ILE A 36 -5.56 -7.41 27.74
C ILE A 36 -6.55 -6.55 26.96
N PHE A 37 -7.27 -5.64 27.64
CA PHE A 37 -8.27 -4.78 26.99
C PHE A 37 -7.65 -3.85 25.94
N GLN A 38 -6.52 -3.23 26.24
CA GLN A 38 -5.86 -2.32 25.30
C GLN A 38 -5.24 -3.08 24.13
N GLY A 39 -4.63 -4.25 24.38
CA GLY A 39 -4.09 -5.11 23.32
C GLY A 39 -5.17 -5.59 22.36
N LEU A 40 -6.29 -6.09 22.87
CA LEU A 40 -7.43 -6.49 22.06
C LEU A 40 -8.02 -5.30 21.29
N ALA A 41 -8.24 -4.15 21.93
CA ALA A 41 -8.77 -2.98 21.25
C ALA A 41 -7.90 -2.56 20.05
N VAL A 42 -6.57 -2.51 20.23
CA VAL A 42 -5.62 -2.13 19.17
C VAL A 42 -5.62 -3.15 18.03
N LEU A 43 -5.54 -4.45 18.34
CA LEU A 43 -5.54 -5.49 17.32
C LEU A 43 -6.85 -5.53 16.53
N THR A 44 -7.98 -5.48 17.24
CA THR A 44 -9.31 -5.57 16.60
C THR A 44 -9.58 -4.35 15.73
N TYR A 45 -9.30 -3.14 16.24
CA TYR A 45 -9.43 -1.91 15.46
C TYR A 45 -8.47 -1.89 14.26
N GLY A 46 -7.20 -2.26 14.48
CA GLY A 46 -6.20 -2.31 13.41
C GLY A 46 -6.60 -3.26 12.27
N VAL A 47 -7.08 -4.46 12.60
CA VAL A 47 -7.55 -5.43 11.59
C VAL A 47 -8.81 -4.93 10.88
N ILE A 48 -9.83 -4.48 11.60
CA ILE A 48 -11.10 -4.09 10.97
C ILE A 48 -10.94 -2.83 10.12
N THR A 49 -10.30 -1.79 10.66
CA THR A 49 -10.23 -0.50 9.98
C THR A 49 -9.07 -0.43 8.98
N LEU A 50 -7.87 -0.85 9.37
CA LEU A 50 -6.69 -0.69 8.51
C LEU A 50 -6.50 -1.85 7.54
N PHE A 51 -6.94 -3.06 7.89
CA PHE A 51 -6.82 -4.19 6.98
C PHE A 51 -8.09 -4.38 6.14
N PHE A 52 -9.26 -4.55 6.77
CA PHE A 52 -10.50 -4.78 6.02
C PHE A 52 -11.00 -3.54 5.29
N LEU A 53 -11.29 -2.45 6.01
CA LEU A 53 -11.91 -1.27 5.40
C LEU A 53 -10.99 -0.64 4.33
N TYR A 54 -9.69 -0.52 4.62
CA TYR A 54 -8.75 0.03 3.67
C TYR A 54 -8.55 -0.87 2.43
N ASN A 55 -8.15 -2.15 2.62
CA ASN A 55 -7.77 -3.01 1.49
C ASN A 55 -8.96 -3.51 0.67
N PHE A 56 -10.11 -3.78 1.29
CA PHE A 56 -11.28 -4.33 0.58
C PHE A 56 -12.29 -3.27 0.12
N TYR A 57 -12.35 -2.11 0.80
CA TYR A 57 -13.38 -1.12 0.53
C TYR A 57 -12.81 0.14 -0.12
N ILE A 58 -11.85 0.79 0.54
CA ILE A 58 -11.32 2.09 0.13
C ILE A 58 -10.43 1.94 -1.12
N PHE A 59 -9.42 1.07 -1.04
CA PHE A 59 -8.41 0.93 -2.10
C PHE A 59 -8.99 0.43 -3.43
N PRO A 60 -9.88 -0.59 -3.48
CA PRO A 60 -10.45 -1.06 -4.75
C PRO A 60 -11.43 -0.06 -5.36
N LYS A 61 -12.19 0.66 -4.53
CA LYS A 61 -13.17 1.65 -4.96
C LYS A 61 -12.53 2.93 -5.50
N LEU A 62 -11.38 3.34 -4.93
CA LEU A 62 -10.58 4.47 -5.42
C LEU A 62 -9.66 4.07 -6.58
N GLY A 63 -9.10 2.86 -6.53
CA GLY A 63 -8.04 2.39 -7.44
C GLY A 63 -8.51 1.80 -8.76
N GLY A 64 -9.81 1.60 -8.97
CA GLY A 64 -10.39 1.34 -10.29
C GLY A 64 -9.69 0.26 -11.13
N ASN A 65 -9.62 -0.99 -10.66
CA ASN A 65 -9.35 -2.23 -11.39
C ASN A 65 -8.23 -2.34 -12.47
N LYS A 66 -7.37 -1.34 -12.70
CA LYS A 66 -6.43 -1.37 -13.85
C LYS A 66 -5.12 -0.68 -13.55
N ALA A 67 -4.36 -1.30 -12.65
CA ALA A 67 -2.95 -1.61 -12.87
C ALA A 67 -2.40 -2.18 -11.56
N GLN A 68 -2.64 -3.46 -11.30
CA GLN A 68 -2.02 -4.13 -10.15
C GLN A 68 -0.52 -4.31 -10.47
N LEU A 69 0.27 -3.28 -10.19
CA LEU A 69 1.72 -3.40 -10.11
C LEU A 69 2.02 -4.32 -8.94
N HIS A 70 2.87 -5.32 -9.17
CA HIS A 70 3.35 -6.16 -8.08
C HIS A 70 4.03 -5.25 -7.05
N PRO A 71 3.77 -5.39 -5.72
CA PRO A 71 4.31 -4.49 -4.70
C PRO A 71 5.84 -4.34 -4.75
N PHE A 72 6.53 -5.42 -5.16
CA PHE A 72 7.98 -5.40 -5.37
C PHE A 72 8.41 -4.44 -6.48
N ILE A 73 7.66 -4.36 -7.58
CA ILE A 73 7.94 -3.42 -8.69
C ILE A 73 7.77 -1.97 -8.19
N VAL A 74 6.73 -1.72 -7.39
CA VAL A 74 6.50 -0.41 -6.77
C VAL A 74 7.64 -0.07 -5.81
N LEU A 75 8.11 -1.03 -5.01
CA LEU A 75 9.24 -0.87 -4.10
C LEU A 75 10.53 -0.53 -4.86
N VAL A 76 10.81 -1.24 -5.96
CA VAL A 76 11.97 -0.95 -6.82
C VAL A 76 11.85 0.44 -7.44
N GLY A 77 10.65 0.85 -7.86
CA GLY A 77 10.41 2.23 -8.32
C GLY A 77 10.67 3.25 -7.23
N PHE A 78 10.21 3.00 -6.01
CA PHE A 78 10.40 3.88 -4.88
C PHE A 78 11.88 4.04 -4.51
N LEU A 79 12.59 2.94 -4.31
CA LEU A 79 14.01 2.93 -3.92
C LEU A 79 14.92 3.38 -5.06
N GLY A 80 14.69 2.87 -6.28
CA GLY A 80 15.44 3.26 -7.47
C GLY A 80 15.19 4.71 -7.86
N GLY A 81 13.95 5.18 -7.74
CA GLY A 81 13.60 6.59 -7.92
C GLY A 81 14.34 7.46 -6.90
N ALA A 82 14.28 7.10 -5.61
CA ALA A 82 14.99 7.82 -4.56
C ALA A 82 16.51 7.88 -4.81
N TYR A 83 17.09 6.80 -5.31
CA TYR A 83 18.51 6.72 -5.64
C TYR A 83 18.90 7.65 -6.81
N VAL A 84 18.07 7.74 -7.85
CA VAL A 84 18.37 8.53 -9.06
C VAL A 84 18.01 10.01 -8.89
N PHE A 85 16.88 10.33 -8.26
CA PHE A 85 16.32 11.68 -8.19
C PHE A 85 16.29 12.27 -6.77
N GLY A 86 16.93 11.61 -5.79
CA GLY A 86 16.92 12.02 -4.39
C GLY A 86 15.52 11.92 -3.76
N ALA A 87 15.22 12.78 -2.78
CA ALA A 87 13.95 12.73 -2.04
C ALA A 87 12.70 12.82 -2.94
N MET A 88 12.76 13.57 -4.05
CA MET A 88 11.63 13.66 -5.00
C MET A 88 11.41 12.36 -5.79
N GLY A 89 12.44 11.54 -5.93
CA GLY A 89 12.39 10.27 -6.62
C GLY A 89 11.48 9.22 -5.97
N ILE A 90 11.23 9.36 -4.67
CA ILE A 90 10.24 8.57 -3.91
C ILE A 90 8.84 8.66 -4.55
N LEU A 91 8.47 9.85 -5.03
CA LEU A 91 7.19 10.08 -5.70
C LEU A 91 7.27 9.73 -7.18
N TYR A 92 8.31 10.20 -7.87
CA TYR A 92 8.43 10.05 -9.32
C TYR A 92 8.62 8.60 -9.76
N GLY A 93 9.36 7.78 -9.02
CA GLY A 93 9.63 6.39 -9.39
C GLY A 93 8.36 5.54 -9.58
N PRO A 94 7.48 5.42 -8.58
CA PRO A 94 6.21 4.72 -8.71
C PRO A 94 5.29 5.31 -9.80
N ILE A 95 5.27 6.64 -9.96
CA ILE A 95 4.46 7.32 -10.99
C ILE A 95 4.92 6.90 -12.39
N ILE A 96 6.23 6.96 -12.66
CA ILE A 96 6.80 6.56 -13.95
C ILE A 96 6.50 5.09 -14.25
N LEU A 97 6.66 4.19 -13.27
CA LEU A 97 6.32 2.77 -13.43
C LEU A 97 4.83 2.54 -13.72
N GLY A 98 3.95 3.28 -13.05
CA GLY A 98 2.51 3.24 -13.31
C GLY A 98 2.17 3.66 -14.74
N LEU A 99 2.76 4.76 -15.21
CA LEU A 99 2.58 5.26 -16.57
C LEU A 99 3.13 4.28 -17.63
N LEU A 100 4.33 3.74 -17.41
CA LEU A 100 4.93 2.75 -18.31
C LEU A 100 4.08 1.49 -18.41
N LYS A 101 3.58 0.97 -17.28
CA LYS A 101 2.67 -0.18 -17.28
C LYS A 101 1.36 0.13 -18.00
N GLY A 102 0.77 1.30 -17.76
CA GLY A 102 -0.44 1.73 -18.44
C GLY A 102 -0.26 1.84 -19.95
N LEU A 103 0.87 2.41 -20.39
CA LEU A 103 1.22 2.51 -21.82
C LEU A 103 1.48 1.14 -22.44
N ALA A 104 2.22 0.27 -21.76
CA ALA A 104 2.47 -1.10 -22.21
C ALA A 104 1.15 -1.86 -22.37
N GLU A 105 0.26 -1.81 -21.37
CA GLU A 105 -1.06 -2.44 -21.48
C GLU A 105 -1.91 -1.82 -22.60
N GLY A 106 -1.86 -0.50 -22.80
CA GLY A 106 -2.58 0.17 -23.89
C GLY A 106 -2.06 -0.21 -25.29
N THR A 107 -0.77 -0.52 -25.41
CA THR A 107 -0.13 -0.89 -26.69
C THR A 107 -0.27 -2.39 -26.98
N PHE A 108 -0.22 -3.24 -25.96
CA PHE A 108 -0.29 -4.70 -26.10
C PHE A 108 -1.70 -5.28 -25.95
N LYS A 109 -2.69 -4.53 -25.43
CA LYS A 109 -4.12 -4.93 -25.39
C LYS A 109 -4.99 -4.01 -26.24
N GLU A 110 -5.12 -4.36 -27.52
CA GLU A 110 -6.23 -3.91 -28.38
C GLU A 110 -7.47 -4.86 -28.24
N PRO A 111 -8.66 -4.52 -28.79
CA PRO A 111 -9.90 -4.24 -28.06
C PRO A 111 -10.85 -5.44 -27.81
N THR A 112 -10.35 -6.60 -27.38
CA THR A 112 -11.18 -7.84 -27.38
C THR A 112 -12.36 -7.88 -26.39
N LYS A 113 -12.46 -6.98 -25.40
CA LYS A 113 -13.56 -7.00 -24.42
C LYS A 113 -14.81 -6.19 -24.79
N ARG A 114 -14.82 -5.37 -25.86
CA ARG A 114 -16.02 -4.58 -26.25
C ARG A 114 -17.04 -5.35 -27.10
N LYS A 115 -16.68 -6.49 -27.71
CA LYS A 115 -17.58 -7.27 -28.57
C LYS A 115 -18.40 -8.35 -27.86
N PHE A 116 -18.02 -8.77 -26.65
CA PHE A 116 -18.67 -9.92 -25.98
C PHE A 116 -19.91 -9.56 -25.14
N PHE A 117 -20.21 -8.27 -24.96
CA PHE A 117 -21.38 -7.80 -24.19
C PHE A 117 -22.49 -7.22 -25.08
N LYS A 118 -22.41 -7.45 -26.40
CA LYS A 118 -23.40 -7.02 -27.41
C LYS A 118 -23.98 -8.19 -28.22
N LEU A 119 -24.14 -9.35 -27.59
CA LEU A 119 -24.93 -10.47 -28.12
C LEU A 119 -25.93 -10.90 -27.05
#